data_AF-A0ABC8S3M6-F1
#
_entry.id   AF-A0ABC8S3M6-F1
#
_cell.length_a   1.000
_cell.length_b   1.000
_cell.length_c   1.000
_cell.angle_alpha   90.00
_cell.angle_beta   90.00
_cell.angle_gamma   90.00
#
_symmetry.space_group_name_H-M   'P 1'
#
loop_
_entity.id
_entity.type
_entity.pdbx_description
1 polymer ?
#
loop_
_entity_poly.entity_id
_entity_poly.type
_entity_poly.pdbx_seq_one_letter_code
_entity_poly.pdbx_strand_id
1 'polypeptide(L)'
;MSSFGSFFICGTGNTTCYLFINGALQELHWFKQSYGSWFVGDYVCEDGCIYTATPVDPVFILLPIFEEARMKKGDDPGKFRQLEDIIYISGYPGCKRLLSIAENSMQIVCDFKGNLQP
;
A
#
# COMPACT_ATOMS: atom_id res chain seq x y z
N MET A 1 -15.11 -4.98 17.41
CA MET A 1 -15.19 -4.08 16.25
C MET A 1 -13.80 -3.93 15.65
N SER A 2 -13.47 -4.75 14.66
CA SER A 2 -12.24 -4.62 13.89
C SER A 2 -12.33 -3.36 13.02
N SER A 3 -11.46 -2.39 13.28
CA SER A 3 -11.32 -1.19 12.43
C SER A 3 -10.75 -1.62 11.08
N PHE A 4 -11.62 -1.77 10.07
CA PHE A 4 -11.21 -1.88 8.67
C PHE A 4 -10.52 -0.58 8.29
N GLY A 5 -9.20 -0.62 8.13
CA GLY A 5 -8.44 0.51 7.63
C GLY A 5 -8.32 0.39 6.12
N SER A 6 -9.15 1.12 5.39
CA SER A 6 -8.92 1.37 3.98
C SER A 6 -7.78 2.39 3.89
N PHE A 7 -6.69 2.04 3.21
CA PHE A 7 -5.61 2.98 2.94
C PHE A 7 -5.49 3.24 1.45
N PHE A 8 -5.40 4.53 1.10
CA PHE A 8 -5.16 4.98 -0.26
C PHE A 8 -3.65 5.14 -0.42
N ILE A 9 -3.07 4.51 -1.44
CA ILE A 9 -1.66 4.68 -1.78
C ILE A 9 -1.64 5.28 -3.18
N CYS A 10 -1.11 6.50 -3.29
CA CYS A 10 -1.03 7.21 -4.56
C CYS A 10 0.26 6.79 -5.29
N GLY A 11 0.14 5.85 -6.22
CA GLY A 11 1.18 5.56 -7.20
C GLY A 11 0.72 6.02 -8.58
N THR A 12 1.44 6.96 -9.19
CA THR A 12 1.35 7.32 -10.63
C THR A 12 0.02 7.91 -11.12
N GLY A 13 -0.52 8.93 -10.44
CA GLY A 13 -1.55 9.82 -11.00
C GLY A 13 -2.99 9.31 -10.93
N ASN A 14 -3.22 8.05 -10.56
CA ASN A 14 -4.53 7.50 -10.20
C ASN A 14 -4.51 7.05 -8.73
N THR A 15 -5.57 7.35 -7.99
CA THR A 15 -5.68 6.91 -6.59
C THR A 15 -6.11 5.45 -6.55
N THR A 16 -5.22 4.55 -6.13
CA THR A 16 -5.53 3.12 -5.95
C THR A 16 -5.87 2.84 -4.49
N CYS A 17 -6.90 2.02 -4.29
CA CYS A 17 -7.37 1.62 -2.97
C CYS A 17 -6.72 0.31 -2.56
N TYR A 18 -6.14 0.27 -1.36
CA TYR A 18 -5.62 -0.94 -0.77
C TYR A 18 -6.35 -1.28 0.52
N LEU A 19 -6.53 -2.57 0.73
CA LEU A 19 -7.13 -3.16 1.91
C LEU A 19 -6.06 -3.92 2.68
N PHE A 20 -5.83 -3.51 3.93
CA PHE A 20 -4.91 -4.21 4.83
C PHE A 20 -5.69 -4.98 5.88
N ILE A 21 -5.72 -6.31 5.76
CA ILE A 21 -6.46 -7.21 6.65
C ILE A 21 -5.55 -8.37 7.03
N ASN A 22 -5.51 -8.69 8.34
CA ASN A 22 -4.79 -9.86 8.87
C ASN A 22 -3.31 -9.95 8.44
N GLY A 23 -2.62 -8.81 8.27
CA GLY A 23 -1.22 -8.80 7.83
C GLY A 23 -1.04 -8.96 6.31
N ALA A 24 -2.10 -9.14 5.54
CA ALA A 24 -2.06 -9.20 4.08
C ALA A 24 -2.51 -7.87 3.45
N LEU A 25 -1.76 -7.42 2.46
CA LEU A 25 -2.13 -6.28 1.61
C LEU A 25 -2.89 -6.79 0.38
N GLN A 26 -4.03 -6.17 0.09
CA GLN A 26 -4.85 -6.50 -1.07
C GLN A 26 -5.14 -5.23 -1.87
N GLU A 27 -5.04 -5.31 -3.19
CA GLU A 27 -5.46 -4.26 -4.10
C GLU A 27 -6.96 -4.38 -4.35
N LEU A 28 -7.69 -3.28 -4.19
CA LEU A 28 -9.12 -3.23 -4.43
C LEU A 28 -9.37 -2.78 -5.87
N HIS A 29 -9.93 -3.68 -6.67
CA HIS A 29 -10.44 -3.36 -7.99
C HIS A 29 -11.93 -3.11 -7.93
N TRP A 30 -12.41 -2.18 -8.73
CA TRP A 30 -13.83 -1.94 -8.95
C TRP A 30 -14.13 -2.12 -10.42
N PHE A 31 -15.18 -2.86 -10.71
CA PHE A 31 -15.67 -3.09 -12.07
C PHE A 31 -17.13 -2.67 -12.15
N LYS A 32 -17.44 -1.79 -13.10
CA LYS A 32 -18.80 -1.35 -13.38
C LYS A 32 -19.18 -1.69 -14.81
N GLN A 33 -20.12 -2.62 -14.97
CA GLN A 33 -20.75 -2.87 -16.26
C GLN A 33 -21.84 -1.82 -16.52
N SER A 34 -22.03 -1.42 -17.77
CA SER A 34 -23.15 -0.57 -18.15
C SER A 34 -24.48 -1.31 -17.91
N TYR A 35 -25.45 -0.61 -17.33
CA TYR A 35 -26.81 -1.13 -17.08
C TYR A 35 -26.86 -2.40 -16.21
N GLY A 36 -26.06 -2.47 -15.14
CA GLY A 36 -26.09 -3.55 -14.14
C GLY A 36 -26.80 -3.15 -12.84
N SER A 37 -27.43 -4.11 -12.15
CA SER A 37 -27.93 -3.96 -10.78
C SER A 37 -27.83 -5.30 -10.04
N TRP A 38 -27.74 -5.26 -8.71
CA TRP A 38 -27.70 -6.46 -7.87
C TRP A 38 -28.98 -6.61 -7.07
N PHE A 39 -29.59 -7.80 -7.13
CA PHE A 39 -30.60 -8.21 -6.16
C PHE A 39 -29.86 -8.82 -4.97
N VAL A 40 -30.03 -8.24 -3.79
CA VAL A 40 -29.38 -8.75 -2.58
C VAL A 40 -30.44 -8.83 -1.49
N GLY A 41 -30.83 -10.05 -1.13
CA GLY A 41 -31.97 -10.26 -0.23
C GLY A 41 -33.26 -9.64 -0.78
N ASP A 42 -33.86 -8.74 -0.01
CA ASP A 42 -35.09 -8.00 -0.33
C ASP A 42 -34.83 -6.59 -0.89
N TYR A 43 -33.57 -6.21 -1.15
CA TYR A 43 -33.20 -4.92 -1.71
C TYR A 43 -32.55 -5.03 -3.09
N VAL A 44 -32.68 -3.96 -3.88
CA VAL A 44 -32.02 -3.79 -5.18
C VAL A 44 -30.92 -2.73 -5.02
N CYS A 45 -29.70 -3.10 -5.37
CA CYS A 45 -28.57 -2.19 -5.47
C CYS A 45 -28.41 -1.75 -6.93
N GLU A 46 -28.74 -0.48 -7.20
CA GLU A 46 -28.74 0.11 -8.54
C GLU A 46 -27.35 0.30 -9.15
N ASP A 47 -26.30 0.35 -8.32
CA ASP A 47 -24.95 0.72 -8.79
C ASP A 47 -24.34 -0.34 -9.72
N GLY A 48 -24.70 -1.62 -9.54
CA GLY A 48 -24.25 -2.72 -10.39
C GLY A 48 -22.74 -3.00 -10.33
N CYS A 49 -21.99 -2.27 -9.50
CA CYS A 49 -20.54 -2.45 -9.36
C CYS A 49 -20.18 -3.74 -8.62
N ILE A 50 -19.06 -4.33 -8.99
CA ILE A 50 -18.41 -5.41 -8.25
C ILE A 50 -17.07 -4.88 -7.74
N TYR A 51 -16.82 -5.08 -6.44
CA TYR A 51 -15.51 -4.86 -5.84
C TYR A 51 -14.82 -6.21 -5.66
N THR A 52 -13.57 -6.30 -6.08
CA THR A 52 -12.73 -7.48 -5.84
C THR A 52 -11.44 -7.05 -5.14
N ALA A 53 -10.99 -7.87 -4.20
CA ALA A 53 -9.74 -7.64 -3.48
C ALA A 53 -8.75 -8.76 -3.87
N THR A 54 -7.65 -8.39 -4.50
CA THR A 54 -6.62 -9.33 -4.95
C THR A 54 -5.39 -9.20 -4.06
N PRO A 55 -4.77 -10.29 -3.61
CA PRO A 55 -3.51 -10.20 -2.87
C PRO A 55 -2.43 -9.52 -3.71
N VAL A 56 -1.71 -8.58 -3.12
CA VAL A 56 -0.57 -7.92 -3.75
C VAL A 56 0.68 -8.14 -2.92
N ASP A 57 1.81 -8.38 -3.57
CA ASP A 57 3.09 -8.39 -2.87
C ASP A 57 3.43 -6.96 -2.43
N PRO A 58 3.59 -6.70 -1.12
CA PRO A 58 3.89 -5.37 -0.60
C PRO A 58 5.15 -4.74 -1.17
N VAL A 59 6.11 -5.54 -1.64
CA VAL A 59 7.35 -5.06 -2.26
C VAL A 59 7.05 -4.13 -3.44
N PHE A 60 6.06 -4.44 -4.28
CA PHE A 60 5.72 -3.61 -5.44
C PHE A 60 5.22 -2.21 -5.05
N ILE A 61 4.59 -2.10 -3.87
CA ILE A 61 4.07 -0.84 -3.35
C ILE A 61 5.17 -0.04 -2.65
N LEU A 62 6.09 -0.74 -1.98
CA LEU A 62 7.16 -0.13 -1.20
C LEU A 62 8.37 0.29 -2.04
N LEU A 63 8.68 -0.43 -3.12
CA LEU A 63 9.78 -0.10 -4.03
C LEU A 63 9.77 1.37 -4.50
N PRO A 64 8.67 1.92 -5.05
CA PRO A 64 8.65 3.32 -5.46
C PRO A 64 8.83 4.27 -4.27
N ILE A 65 8.29 3.94 -3.09
CA ILE A 65 8.48 4.74 -1.87
C ILE A 65 9.95 4.75 -1.46
N PHE A 66 10.63 3.60 -1.49
CA PHE A 66 12.05 3.47 -1.15
C PHE A 66 12.94 4.18 -2.18
N GLU A 67 12.61 4.11 -3.46
CA GLU A 67 13.37 4.77 -4.51
C GLU A 67 13.26 6.30 -4.42
N GLU A 68 12.04 6.84 -4.26
CA GLU A 68 11.84 8.26 -3.97
C GLU A 68 12.55 8.68 -2.68
N ALA A 69 12.55 7.78 -1.69
CA ALA A 69 13.16 8.07 -0.42
C ALA A 69 14.70 8.11 -0.45
N ARG A 70 15.32 7.59 -1.51
CA ARG A 70 16.77 7.53 -1.66
C ARG A 70 17.42 8.91 -1.81
N MET A 71 16.63 9.95 -2.15
CA MET A 71 17.07 11.33 -2.39
C MET A 71 18.28 11.44 -3.34
N LYS A 72 18.30 10.63 -4.41
CA LYS A 72 19.39 10.63 -5.39
C LYS A 72 19.55 12.02 -6.01
N LYS A 73 20.80 12.48 -6.13
CA LYS A 73 21.17 13.67 -6.91
C LYS A 73 22.28 13.29 -7.89
N GLY A 74 21.94 13.22 -9.17
CA GLY A 74 22.89 12.79 -10.21
C GLY A 74 23.33 11.34 -9.99
N ASP A 75 24.64 11.12 -9.89
CA ASP A 75 25.25 9.80 -9.75
C ASP A 75 25.46 9.36 -8.28
N ASP A 76 24.97 10.15 -7.31
CA ASP A 76 25.07 9.82 -5.89
C ASP A 76 24.18 8.60 -5.54
N PRO A 77 24.71 7.58 -4.83
CA PRO A 77 23.95 6.38 -4.47
C PRO A 77 22.83 6.66 -3.46
N GLY A 78 22.64 7.89 -2.99
CA GLY A 78 21.62 8.28 -2.04
C GLY A 78 22.07 8.14 -0.57
N LYS A 79 21.15 8.41 0.35
CA LYS A 79 21.41 8.36 1.80
C LYS A 79 20.57 7.30 2.49
N PHE A 80 21.17 6.62 3.46
CA PHE A 80 20.44 5.80 4.42
C PHE A 80 19.53 6.69 5.26
N ARG A 81 18.29 6.25 5.46
CA ARG A 81 17.29 6.92 6.30
C ARG A 81 16.57 5.87 7.14
N GLN A 82 15.97 6.30 8.25
CA GLN A 82 15.19 5.41 9.08
C GLN A 82 13.87 5.03 8.39
N LEU A 83 13.40 3.80 8.60
CA LEU A 83 12.17 3.31 7.98
C LEU A 83 10.96 4.19 8.35
N GLU A 84 10.88 4.66 9.58
CA GLU A 84 9.82 5.55 10.05
C GLU A 84 9.77 6.87 9.24
N ASP A 85 10.93 7.44 8.94
CA ASP A 85 11.05 8.67 8.13
C ASP A 85 10.72 8.44 6.65
N ILE A 86 10.92 7.21 6.16
CA ILE A 86 10.67 6.82 4.77
C ILE A 86 9.17 6.57 4.54
N ILE A 87 8.50 5.89 5.46
CA ILE A 87 7.07 5.53 5.37
C ILE A 87 6.17 6.71 5.78
N TYR A 88 6.73 7.78 6.35
CA TYR A 88 6.00 9.00 6.64
C TYR A 88 5.70 9.80 5.36
N ILE A 89 4.57 9.49 4.72
CA ILE A 89 4.06 10.21 3.55
C ILE A 89 3.08 11.30 4.04
N SER A 90 3.44 12.57 3.81
CA SER A 90 2.58 13.71 4.19
C SER A 90 1.22 13.61 3.49
N GLY A 91 0.14 13.68 4.26
CA GLY A 91 -1.24 13.58 3.75
C GLY A 91 -1.89 12.20 3.89
N TYR A 92 -1.14 11.15 4.27
CA TYR A 92 -1.67 9.80 4.47
C TYR A 92 -1.21 9.25 5.84
N PRO A 93 -2.00 9.39 6.93
CA PRO A 93 -1.60 8.98 8.29
C PRO A 93 -1.53 7.46 8.50
N GLY A 94 -2.21 6.71 7.66
CA GLY A 94 -1.45 6.02 6.64
C GLY A 94 -1.11 4.55 6.69
N CYS A 95 -0.30 4.25 5.69
CA CYS A 95 1.16 4.27 5.79
C CYS A 95 1.76 3.86 7.14
N LYS A 96 1.39 4.43 8.31
CA LYS A 96 1.83 3.87 9.60
C LYS A 96 1.44 2.39 9.77
N ARG A 97 0.30 1.95 9.21
CA ARG A 97 -0.07 0.53 9.22
C ARG A 97 0.79 -0.34 8.30
N LEU A 98 1.49 0.27 7.34
CA LEU A 98 2.40 -0.43 6.43
C LEU A 98 3.78 -0.67 7.04
N LEU A 99 4.13 -0.02 8.16
CA LEU A 99 5.45 -0.16 8.79
C LEU A 99 5.82 -1.62 9.07
N SER A 100 4.90 -2.39 9.67
CA SER A 100 5.13 -3.80 9.99
C SER A 100 5.39 -4.66 8.75
N ILE A 101 4.79 -4.31 7.61
CA ILE A 101 5.01 -5.01 6.35
C ILE A 101 6.33 -4.53 5.73
N ALA A 102 6.61 -3.23 5.82
CA ALA A 102 7.80 -2.63 5.27
C ALA A 102 9.08 -3.14 5.95
N GLU A 103 9.05 -3.44 7.25
CA GLU A 103 10.16 -4.09 7.96
C GLU A 103 10.52 -5.44 7.31
N ASN A 104 9.51 -6.28 7.04
CA ASN A 104 9.71 -7.58 6.40
C ASN A 104 10.19 -7.43 4.95
N SER A 105 9.58 -6.52 4.19
CA SER A 105 9.96 -6.30 2.78
C SER A 105 11.35 -5.67 2.65
N MET A 106 11.75 -4.74 3.54
CA MET A 106 13.08 -4.11 3.50
C MET A 106 14.20 -5.14 3.59
N GLN A 107 14.05 -6.21 4.37
CA GLN A 107 15.04 -7.28 4.49
C GLN A 107 15.40 -7.94 3.15
N ILE A 108 14.48 -7.84 2.17
CA ILE A 108 14.61 -8.45 0.85
C ILE A 108 15.14 -7.44 -0.18
N VAL A 109 14.75 -6.16 -0.07
CA VAL A 109 14.99 -5.16 -1.14
C VAL A 109 15.90 -3.98 -0.76
N CYS A 110 16.34 -3.85 0.50
CA CYS A 110 17.17 -2.75 0.97
C CYS A 110 18.45 -3.23 1.66
N ASP A 111 19.53 -2.46 1.50
CA ASP A 111 20.72 -2.61 2.33
C ASP A 111 20.48 -2.01 3.72
N PHE A 112 21.05 -2.63 4.75
CA PHE A 112 20.95 -2.16 6.13
C PHE A 112 22.30 -1.66 6.63
N LYS A 113 22.28 -0.49 7.28
CA LYS A 113 23.44 0.07 7.95
C LYS A 113 23.17 0.19 9.44
N GLY A 114 23.48 -0.88 10.16
CA GLY A 114 23.34 -0.97 11.62
C GLY A 114 23.79 -2.34 12.10
N ASN A 115 24.90 -2.37 12.85
CA ASN A 115 25.32 -3.58 13.55
C ASN A 115 24.33 -3.88 14.68
N LEU A 116 23.91 -5.14 14.76
CA LEU A 116 23.68 -5.88 16.00
C LEU A 116 23.72 -7.38 15.65
N GLN A 117 24.94 -7.91 15.55
CA GLN A 117 25.15 -9.25 16.09
C GLN A 117 25.06 -9.14 17.62
N PRO A 118 24.48 -10.13 18.32
CA PRO A 118 24.60 -10.21 19.77
C PRO A 118 26.06 -10.34 20.22
#